data_AF-A0A8J5WK79-F1
#
_entry.id   AF-A0A8J5WK79-F1
#
_cell.length_a   1.000
_cell.length_b   1.000
_cell.length_c   1.000
_cell.angle_alpha   90.00
_cell.angle_beta   90.00
_cell.angle_gamma   90.00
#
_symmetry.space_group_name_H-M   'P 1'
#
loop_
_entity.id
_entity.type
_entity.pdbx_description
1 polymer ?
#
loop_
_entity_poly.entity_id
_entity_poly.type
_entity_poly.pdbx_seq_one_letter_code
_entity_poly.pdbx_strand_id
1 'polypeptide(L)'
;MRLPRRALPPPRPHPPLLHLLVLLSFAVPETAAAPPRTSSIVGMAWPTKCTWLPLPTSGMSHSYTLFSKYHKIWKETKEAVSANDVSRQETISGVIALKGSMKYFDADFFNDSKLREMEDGAIEFNVPAFRDNRKLVALENGGLHNPSALVFKSSWNGESKISKRKSLDYPITSSVHRPSKDEDIAFMSIMELGELIRTKQVTSRELTDVFLRRLKRYSPVIKSVITVTDDLAYKQAKEADDLLEQGKYLGLLHGIPYGLKDIIAVPEYKTTWGSKTFENQVLDIEAYVYKRLKSTGAVLVAKLVTGSLAYDDIWFGGRTRNPWNIEEFSTGSSAGPAASTSAGMVPFAIGSETAGSITYPAARCGVTALRPTFGTVARTGVMSISESLDKLGPFCRSAIDCAVVLDEIRGKDAGDPSSREVDIEDPFHVDITQLTVGYLDSAEMEVVNVLSAKGVKLVPFKLNYTVESVQSILNITMDVDMLAHFDNWQREGLDNVYEAQDQWPVELRRARLIPAVEYLQAQRARGKLIREVKESFTVDAFIGNATDWELVCLGNLVGMPVAVVPTGFKSIEDPPKSGTRRRTTITTGIYAPPDHDHIALALAMAYQSVTDHHKQRPPIDDLGSDNDV
;
A
#
# COMPACT_ATOMS: atom_id res chain seq x y z
N MET A 1 -10.47 -36.87 -48.76
CA MET A 1 -11.38 -37.76 -48.00
C MET A 1 -11.40 -37.30 -46.55
N ARG A 2 -12.49 -36.64 -46.14
CA ARG A 2 -12.73 -36.17 -44.76
C ARG A 2 -13.65 -37.17 -44.06
N LEU A 3 -13.23 -37.69 -42.91
CA LEU A 3 -14.07 -38.49 -42.01
C LEU A 3 -14.98 -37.58 -41.17
N PRO A 4 -16.25 -37.93 -40.90
CA PRO A 4 -17.19 -37.04 -40.24
C PRO A 4 -17.08 -37.09 -38.71
N ARG A 5 -17.10 -35.91 -38.08
CA ARG A 5 -17.21 -35.72 -36.62
C ARG A 5 -18.65 -36.00 -36.18
N ARG A 6 -18.82 -36.86 -35.17
CA ARG A 6 -20.08 -37.09 -34.44
C ARG A 6 -20.48 -35.82 -33.67
N ALA A 7 -21.73 -35.40 -33.81
CA ALA A 7 -22.36 -34.33 -33.05
C ALA A 7 -22.75 -34.82 -31.64
N LEU A 8 -22.50 -34.00 -30.62
CA LEU A 8 -23.02 -34.16 -29.26
C LEU A 8 -24.45 -33.61 -29.17
N PRO A 9 -25.35 -34.20 -28.36
CA PRO A 9 -26.73 -33.74 -28.21
C PRO A 9 -26.83 -32.50 -27.30
N PRO A 10 -27.88 -31.67 -27.46
CA PRO A 10 -28.09 -30.47 -26.64
C PRO A 10 -28.56 -30.80 -25.21
N PRO A 11 -28.32 -29.90 -24.23
CA PRO A 11 -28.69 -30.12 -22.84
C PRO A 11 -30.22 -30.01 -22.63
N ARG A 12 -30.75 -30.85 -21.72
CA ARG A 12 -32.16 -30.84 -21.31
C ARG A 12 -32.44 -29.68 -20.32
N PRO A 13 -33.66 -29.11 -20.30
CA PRO A 13 -34.02 -28.03 -19.39
C PRO A 13 -34.33 -28.55 -17.97
N HIS A 14 -33.89 -27.81 -16.96
CA HIS A 14 -34.21 -28.03 -15.54
C HIS A 14 -35.65 -27.58 -15.22
N PRO A 15 -36.34 -28.23 -14.25
CA PRO A 15 -37.71 -27.87 -13.86
C PRO A 15 -37.76 -26.63 -12.94
N PRO A 16 -38.89 -25.89 -12.89
CA PRO A 16 -39.00 -24.66 -12.11
C PRO A 16 -39.19 -24.96 -10.62
N LEU A 17 -38.44 -24.26 -9.76
CA LEU A 17 -38.65 -24.27 -8.31
C LEU A 17 -39.70 -23.22 -7.91
N LEU A 18 -40.72 -23.72 -7.22
CA LEU A 18 -41.88 -23.04 -6.68
C LEU A 18 -41.50 -21.88 -5.74
N HIS A 19 -42.05 -20.69 -5.96
CA HIS A 19 -42.07 -19.60 -4.99
C HIS A 19 -43.20 -19.81 -3.99
N LEU A 20 -42.87 -19.85 -2.69
CA LEU A 20 -43.83 -19.83 -1.59
C LEU A 20 -44.07 -18.37 -1.18
N LEU A 21 -45.18 -17.80 -1.62
CA LEU A 21 -45.72 -16.52 -1.16
C LEU A 21 -46.53 -16.76 0.13
N VAL A 22 -46.11 -16.16 1.23
CA VAL A 22 -46.95 -16.04 2.44
C VAL A 22 -47.50 -14.61 2.48
N LEU A 23 -48.81 -14.50 2.27
CA LEU A 23 -49.63 -13.32 2.48
C LEU A 23 -49.93 -13.17 3.98
N LEU A 24 -49.63 -12.02 4.56
CA LEU A 24 -50.29 -11.53 5.77
C LEU A 24 -50.65 -10.05 5.57
N SER A 25 -51.95 -9.83 5.32
CA SER A 25 -52.61 -8.53 5.31
C SER A 25 -52.79 -8.02 6.73
N PHE A 26 -52.47 -6.75 7.00
CA PHE A 26 -53.20 -5.95 8.00
C PHE A 26 -53.29 -4.48 7.57
N ALA A 27 -54.43 -3.90 7.95
CA ALA A 27 -55.07 -2.71 7.40
C ALA A 27 -54.38 -1.37 7.68
N VAL A 28 -54.58 -0.45 6.75
CA VAL A 28 -54.42 1.01 6.86
C VAL A 28 -55.64 1.59 7.61
N PRO A 29 -55.46 2.71 8.34
CA PRO A 29 -56.26 3.88 7.99
C PRO A 29 -55.41 5.16 7.85
N GLU A 30 -55.65 5.88 6.76
CA GLU A 30 -55.30 7.28 6.56
C GLU A 30 -56.05 8.17 7.56
N THR A 31 -55.44 9.25 8.03
CA THR A 31 -55.98 10.62 7.83
C THR A 31 -54.90 11.66 8.08
N ALA A 32 -54.91 12.70 7.24
CA ALA A 32 -54.00 13.83 7.18
C ALA A 32 -54.32 14.92 8.22
N ALA A 33 -53.30 15.71 8.61
CA ALA A 33 -53.36 17.18 8.72
C ALA A 33 -52.05 17.77 9.30
N ALA A 34 -51.62 18.89 8.75
CA ALA A 34 -50.65 19.84 9.33
C ALA A 34 -51.33 21.23 9.42
N PRO A 35 -50.71 22.30 9.96
CA PRO A 35 -50.09 22.53 11.28
C PRO A 35 -50.86 23.65 12.05
N PRO A 36 -50.36 24.21 13.18
CA PRO A 36 -49.74 25.55 13.07
C PRO A 36 -48.63 25.94 14.10
N ARG A 37 -47.78 26.86 13.62
CA ARG A 37 -47.02 28.00 14.20
C ARG A 37 -46.87 28.26 15.72
N THR A 38 -45.60 28.59 16.03
CA THR A 38 -45.05 29.67 16.91
C THR A 38 -45.26 29.66 18.43
N SER A 39 -44.16 29.59 19.18
CA SER A 39 -43.71 30.68 20.05
C SER A 39 -42.24 30.51 20.46
N SER A 40 -41.64 31.66 20.78
CA SER A 40 -40.24 32.02 20.87
C SER A 40 -39.74 32.12 22.32
N ILE A 41 -38.42 32.03 22.55
CA ILE A 41 -37.55 33.01 23.27
C ILE A 41 -36.37 32.34 24.04
N VAL A 42 -35.17 32.77 23.64
CA VAL A 42 -33.92 33.04 24.40
C VAL A 42 -33.03 31.87 24.84
N GLY A 43 -31.95 31.71 24.09
CA GLY A 43 -30.62 32.17 24.51
C GLY A 43 -29.87 31.30 25.52
N MET A 44 -28.97 30.46 25.02
CA MET A 44 -27.72 30.17 25.73
C MET A 44 -26.56 29.99 24.75
N ALA A 45 -25.49 30.69 25.07
CA ALA A 45 -24.30 30.89 24.25
C ALA A 45 -23.53 29.59 24.00
N TRP A 46 -22.97 29.48 22.79
CA TRP A 46 -21.97 28.50 22.43
C TRP A 46 -20.60 28.92 22.98
N PRO A 47 -19.85 28.05 23.67
CA PRO A 47 -18.40 28.19 23.76
C PRO A 47 -17.78 27.55 22.51
N THR A 48 -17.43 28.41 21.55
CA THR A 48 -16.33 28.19 20.63
C THR A 48 -15.00 28.17 21.42
N LYS A 49 -14.00 27.45 20.87
CA LYS A 49 -12.59 27.33 21.27
C LYS A 49 -12.22 26.10 22.12
N CYS A 50 -11.93 24.99 21.42
CA CYS A 50 -10.75 24.20 21.80
C CYS A 50 -9.56 24.81 21.06
N THR A 51 -8.72 25.53 21.81
CA THR A 51 -7.42 26.00 21.37
C THR A 51 -6.48 24.81 21.22
N TRP A 52 -6.06 24.52 19.99
CA TRP A 52 -4.90 23.67 19.73
C TRP A 52 -3.64 24.41 20.20
N LEU A 53 -2.96 23.86 21.21
CA LEU A 53 -1.60 24.27 21.58
C LEU A 53 -0.61 23.64 20.59
N PRO A 54 0.49 24.34 20.23
CA PRO A 54 1.47 23.84 19.27
C PRO A 54 2.24 22.63 19.82
N LEU A 55 2.49 21.66 18.95
CA LEU A 55 3.34 20.50 19.24
C LEU A 55 4.78 20.96 19.55
N PRO A 56 5.43 20.45 20.62
CA PRO A 56 6.84 20.71 20.86
C PRO A 56 7.70 19.86 19.90
N THR A 57 8.64 20.53 19.24
CA THR A 57 9.74 19.96 18.46
C THR A 57 10.79 19.38 19.41
N SER A 58 10.98 18.06 19.42
CA SER A 58 12.21 17.44 19.92
C SER A 58 12.37 16.02 19.39
N GLY A 59 13.50 15.77 18.72
CA GLY A 59 13.92 14.49 18.18
C GLY A 59 13.95 13.37 19.21
N MET A 60 13.12 12.36 18.97
CA MET A 60 13.33 10.97 19.37
C MET A 60 12.74 10.11 18.25
N SER A 61 13.44 9.06 17.84
CA SER A 61 12.89 8.04 16.95
C SER A 61 11.66 7.42 17.61
N HIS A 62 10.46 7.77 17.12
CA HIS A 62 9.24 7.18 17.60
C HIS A 62 9.08 5.82 16.91
N SER A 63 9.47 4.74 17.59
CA SER A 63 8.81 3.46 17.40
C SER A 63 7.33 3.69 17.70
N TYR A 64 6.45 3.54 16.71
CA TYR A 64 5.01 3.69 16.89
C TYR A 64 4.43 2.46 17.61
N THR A 65 4.80 2.33 18.87
CA THR A 65 4.07 1.60 19.89
C THR A 65 3.46 2.63 20.82
N LEU A 66 2.13 2.66 20.91
CA LEU A 66 1.32 3.51 21.79
C LEU A 66 1.52 3.22 23.30
N PHE A 67 2.64 2.63 23.71
CA PHE A 67 2.87 2.06 25.05
C PHE A 67 3.54 3.00 26.08
N SER A 68 4.10 4.16 25.71
CA SER A 68 4.92 4.93 26.67
C SER A 68 4.14 5.85 27.62
N LYS A 69 2.86 6.14 27.36
CA LYS A 69 2.07 7.06 28.21
C LYS A 69 1.53 6.40 29.48
N TYR A 70 1.38 5.08 29.51
CA TYR A 70 0.63 4.37 30.55
C TYR A 70 1.48 3.69 31.64
N HIS A 71 2.79 3.52 31.43
CA HIS A 71 3.67 2.92 32.45
C HIS A 71 3.82 3.81 33.70
N LYS A 72 3.54 5.11 33.59
CA LYS A 72 3.64 6.07 34.70
C LYS A 72 2.39 6.09 35.60
N ILE A 73 1.23 5.71 35.08
CA ILE A 73 -0.05 5.67 35.83
C ILE A 73 -0.16 4.40 36.69
N TRP A 74 0.58 3.34 36.33
CA TRP A 74 0.49 2.03 36.96
C TRP A 74 1.09 1.95 38.39
N LYS A 75 1.85 2.96 38.84
CA LYS A 75 2.54 2.92 40.15
C LYS A 75 1.78 3.56 41.32
N GLU A 76 0.66 4.25 41.12
CA GLU A 76 0.12 5.16 42.15
C GLU A 76 -1.27 4.82 42.72
N THR A 77 -1.86 3.66 42.45
CA THR A 77 -3.17 3.32 43.03
C THR A 77 -3.26 1.89 43.56
N LYS A 78 -2.88 1.72 44.84
CA LYS A 78 -3.39 0.66 45.70
C LYS A 78 -3.74 1.26 47.07
N GLU A 79 -5.02 1.42 47.34
CA GLU A 79 -5.53 1.55 48.71
C GLU A 79 -6.34 0.30 49.09
N ALA A 80 -6.18 -0.10 50.35
CA ALA A 80 -6.73 -1.30 50.96
C ALA A 80 -8.23 -1.18 51.25
N VAL A 81 -8.99 -2.27 51.07
CA VAL A 81 -10.41 -2.34 51.42
C VAL A 81 -10.64 -3.39 52.50
N SER A 82 -11.33 -2.96 53.56
CA SER A 82 -11.73 -3.70 54.76
C SER A 82 -13.06 -4.44 54.58
N ALA A 83 -13.25 -5.46 55.43
CA ALA A 83 -14.30 -6.47 55.44
C ALA A 83 -15.73 -5.93 55.67
N ASN A 84 -16.62 -6.33 54.77
CA ASN A 84 -17.99 -6.76 55.07
C ASN A 84 -18.53 -7.51 53.84
N ASP A 85 -18.47 -8.84 53.91
CA ASP A 85 -18.95 -9.77 52.88
C ASP A 85 -20.46 -9.99 53.00
N VAL A 86 -21.20 -9.59 51.96
CA VAL A 86 -22.50 -10.17 51.62
C VAL A 86 -22.54 -10.36 50.10
N SER A 87 -22.53 -11.65 49.69
CA SER A 87 -22.66 -12.17 48.32
C SER A 87 -21.83 -11.49 47.22
N ARG A 88 -20.51 -11.69 47.22
CA ARG A 88 -19.71 -11.51 46.00
C ARG A 88 -19.70 -12.84 45.24
N GLN A 89 -20.42 -12.91 44.13
CA GLN A 89 -19.93 -13.70 43.00
C GLN A 89 -18.53 -13.16 42.73
N GLU A 90 -17.49 -13.98 42.95
CA GLU A 90 -16.14 -13.60 42.55
C GLU A 90 -16.20 -13.16 41.09
N THR A 91 -15.77 -11.93 40.82
CA THR A 91 -15.64 -11.43 39.46
C THR A 91 -14.67 -12.37 38.76
N ILE A 92 -15.20 -13.26 37.91
CA ILE A 92 -14.37 -14.13 37.08
C ILE A 92 -13.40 -13.19 36.34
N SER A 93 -12.10 -13.34 36.58
CA SER A 93 -11.09 -12.59 35.82
C SER A 93 -11.41 -12.76 34.33
N GLY A 94 -11.46 -11.68 33.55
CA GLY A 94 -11.87 -11.76 32.15
C GLY A 94 -11.04 -12.78 31.35
N VAL A 95 -9.77 -12.94 31.70
CA VAL A 95 -8.87 -14.04 31.27
C VAL A 95 -9.47 -15.43 31.49
N ILE A 96 -10.04 -15.73 32.67
CA ILE A 96 -10.66 -17.03 32.98
C ILE A 96 -11.90 -17.24 32.10
N ALA A 97 -12.72 -16.22 31.92
CA ALA A 97 -13.89 -16.28 31.05
C ALA A 97 -13.46 -16.48 29.57
N LEU A 98 -12.43 -15.76 29.12
CA LEU A 98 -11.89 -15.85 27.77
C LEU A 98 -11.27 -17.22 27.51
N LYS A 99 -10.49 -17.75 28.46
CA LYS A 99 -9.90 -19.09 28.40
C LYS A 99 -10.95 -20.18 28.22
N GLY A 100 -12.06 -20.10 28.95
CA GLY A 100 -13.20 -21.00 28.76
C GLY A 100 -13.82 -20.87 27.36
N SER A 101 -13.95 -19.63 26.89
CA SER A 101 -14.59 -19.31 25.61
C SER A 101 -13.75 -19.73 24.39
N MET A 102 -12.42 -19.69 24.50
CA MET A 102 -11.51 -20.06 23.41
C MET A 102 -11.67 -21.51 22.93
N LYS A 103 -12.20 -22.41 23.77
CA LYS A 103 -12.54 -23.78 23.37
C LYS A 103 -13.59 -23.84 22.26
N TYR A 104 -14.54 -22.89 22.24
CA TYR A 104 -15.56 -22.84 21.20
C TYR A 104 -15.01 -22.37 19.85
N PHE A 105 -13.84 -21.74 19.84
CA PHE A 105 -13.14 -21.29 18.63
C PHE A 105 -11.97 -22.22 18.25
N ASP A 106 -11.84 -23.36 18.93
CA ASP A 106 -10.69 -24.26 18.79
C ASP A 106 -9.36 -23.50 18.96
N ALA A 107 -9.29 -22.64 19.98
CA ALA A 107 -8.19 -21.69 20.19
C ALA A 107 -7.65 -21.71 21.63
N ASP A 108 -7.78 -22.84 22.33
CA ASP A 108 -7.38 -22.99 23.74
C ASP A 108 -5.86 -23.18 23.96
N PHE A 109 -5.06 -22.98 22.91
CA PHE A 109 -3.60 -23.05 22.93
C PHE A 109 -2.90 -21.78 23.45
N PHE A 110 -3.64 -20.69 23.72
CA PHE A 110 -3.07 -19.47 24.28
C PHE A 110 -2.87 -19.56 25.80
N ASN A 111 -1.70 -19.10 26.26
CA ASN A 111 -1.41 -18.98 27.69
C ASN A 111 -2.10 -17.74 28.31
N ASP A 112 -2.16 -17.70 29.64
CA ASP A 112 -2.86 -16.63 30.37
C ASP A 112 -2.30 -15.22 30.11
N SER A 113 -1.03 -15.08 29.71
CA SER A 113 -0.45 -13.79 29.34
C SER A 113 -0.98 -13.30 27.99
N LYS A 114 -1.01 -14.18 26.99
CA LYS A 114 -1.57 -13.89 25.67
C LYS A 114 -3.07 -13.61 25.75
N LEU A 115 -3.80 -14.33 26.60
CA LEU A 115 -5.23 -14.08 26.83
C LEU A 115 -5.52 -12.71 27.47
N ARG A 116 -4.65 -12.21 28.36
CA ARG A 116 -4.75 -10.83 28.90
C ARG A 116 -4.60 -9.79 27.79
N GLU A 117 -3.57 -9.94 26.97
CA GLU A 117 -3.32 -9.04 25.85
C GLU A 117 -4.49 -9.02 24.86
N MET A 118 -5.10 -10.18 24.59
CA MET A 118 -6.32 -10.28 23.77
C MET A 118 -7.50 -9.54 24.39
N GLU A 119 -7.72 -9.68 25.70
CA GLU A 119 -8.77 -8.98 26.44
C GLU A 119 -8.59 -7.46 26.35
N ASP A 120 -7.39 -6.97 26.67
CA ASP A 120 -7.05 -5.54 26.63
C ASP A 120 -7.24 -4.97 25.21
N GLY A 121 -6.69 -5.67 24.20
CA GLY A 121 -6.81 -5.27 22.81
C GLY A 121 -8.26 -5.28 22.31
N ALA A 122 -9.09 -6.21 22.76
CA ALA A 122 -10.50 -6.23 22.40
C ALA A 122 -11.27 -5.04 22.99
N ILE A 123 -10.98 -4.67 24.24
CA ILE A 123 -11.60 -3.53 24.92
C ILE A 123 -11.18 -2.21 24.26
N GLU A 124 -9.89 -2.07 23.93
CA GLU A 124 -9.32 -0.82 23.41
C GLU A 124 -9.65 -0.60 21.93
N PHE A 125 -9.60 -1.64 21.10
CA PHE A 125 -9.69 -1.49 19.64
C PHE A 125 -10.95 -2.11 19.04
N ASN A 126 -11.23 -3.38 19.34
CA ASN A 126 -12.32 -4.10 18.68
C ASN A 126 -13.69 -3.54 19.07
N VAL A 127 -13.99 -3.46 20.38
CA VAL A 127 -15.31 -3.07 20.88
C VAL A 127 -15.71 -1.65 20.46
N PRO A 128 -14.83 -0.63 20.50
CA PRO A 128 -15.12 0.68 19.93
C PRO A 128 -15.44 0.61 18.44
N ALA A 129 -14.58 -0.04 17.64
CA ALA A 129 -14.78 -0.17 16.20
C ALA A 129 -16.09 -0.90 15.84
N PHE A 130 -16.47 -1.92 16.60
CA PHE A 130 -17.75 -2.63 16.45
C PHE A 130 -18.93 -1.69 16.69
N ARG A 131 -18.89 -0.91 17.78
CA ARG A 131 -19.94 0.04 18.11
C ARG A 131 -20.07 1.11 17.03
N ASP A 132 -18.95 1.64 16.54
CA ASP A 132 -18.92 2.68 15.52
C ASP A 132 -19.47 2.16 14.19
N ASN A 133 -19.01 0.98 13.73
CA ASN A 133 -19.52 0.37 12.50
C ASN A 133 -21.01 0.05 12.61
N ARG A 134 -21.48 -0.55 13.71
CA ARG A 134 -22.92 -0.83 13.90
C ARG A 134 -23.75 0.45 13.91
N LYS A 135 -23.29 1.50 14.59
CA LYS A 135 -23.91 2.83 14.59
C LYS A 135 -24.03 3.39 13.17
N LEU A 136 -23.00 3.19 12.35
CA LEU A 136 -22.94 3.64 10.96
C LEU A 136 -23.85 2.86 10.00
N VAL A 137 -23.95 1.54 10.14
CA VAL A 137 -24.54 0.69 9.07
C VAL A 137 -25.57 -0.33 9.52
N ALA A 138 -25.77 -0.59 10.81
CA ALA A 138 -26.61 -1.68 11.30
C ALA A 138 -27.94 -1.25 11.93
N LEU A 139 -28.01 -0.03 12.48
CA LEU A 139 -29.16 0.42 13.28
C LEU A 139 -30.41 0.69 12.43
N GLU A 140 -30.26 1.27 11.25
CA GLU A 140 -31.39 1.63 10.38
C GLU A 140 -31.80 0.43 9.50
N ASN A 141 -33.04 -0.05 9.67
CA ASN A 141 -33.64 -1.13 8.87
C ASN A 141 -32.76 -2.39 8.71
N GLY A 142 -31.94 -2.73 9.72
CA GLY A 142 -31.02 -3.88 9.65
C GLY A 142 -29.86 -3.74 8.65
N GLY A 143 -29.60 -2.51 8.18
CA GLY A 143 -28.54 -2.21 7.22
C GLY A 143 -28.87 -2.54 5.76
N LEU A 144 -30.15 -2.68 5.41
CA LEU A 144 -30.59 -2.99 4.04
C LEU A 144 -30.07 -1.99 2.99
N HIS A 145 -29.75 -0.77 3.39
CA HIS A 145 -29.21 0.28 2.51
C HIS A 145 -27.69 0.21 2.30
N ASN A 146 -26.99 -0.69 3.00
CA ASN A 146 -25.54 -0.84 2.96
C ASN A 146 -25.17 -2.32 2.77
N PRO A 147 -25.16 -2.86 1.54
CA PRO A 147 -24.74 -4.25 1.30
C PRO A 147 -23.24 -4.45 1.57
N SER A 148 -22.85 -5.68 1.95
CA SER A 148 -21.45 -6.01 2.23
C SER A 148 -20.61 -6.13 0.95
N ALA A 149 -19.37 -5.66 0.98
CA ALA A 149 -18.42 -5.68 -0.14
C ALA A 149 -17.44 -6.87 -0.04
N LEU A 150 -17.94 -8.10 0.11
CA LEU A 150 -17.08 -9.30 0.23
C LEU A 150 -16.20 -9.56 -1.01
N VAL A 151 -16.64 -9.11 -2.19
CA VAL A 151 -15.81 -9.04 -3.39
C VAL A 151 -15.65 -7.57 -3.76
N PHE A 152 -14.47 -7.01 -3.52
CA PHE A 152 -14.20 -5.61 -3.78
C PHE A 152 -13.82 -5.38 -5.26
N LYS A 153 -14.51 -4.43 -5.90
CA LYS A 153 -14.17 -3.87 -7.20
C LYS A 153 -14.11 -2.35 -7.06
N SER A 154 -12.98 -1.75 -7.42
CA SER A 154 -12.71 -0.32 -7.24
C SER A 154 -13.40 0.60 -8.26
N SER A 155 -13.80 0.06 -9.42
CA SER A 155 -14.34 0.85 -10.53
C SER A 155 -15.60 1.61 -10.13
N TRP A 156 -15.59 2.94 -10.33
CA TRP A 156 -16.76 3.79 -10.10
C TRP A 156 -17.78 3.73 -11.24
N ASN A 157 -17.36 3.29 -12.41
CA ASN A 157 -18.19 3.08 -13.58
C ASN A 157 -18.53 1.58 -13.68
N GLY A 158 -19.82 1.24 -13.78
CA GLY A 158 -20.26 -0.16 -13.89
C GLY A 158 -19.70 -0.83 -15.16
N GLU A 159 -19.18 -2.05 -14.98
CA GLU A 159 -18.50 -2.92 -15.97
C GLU A 159 -17.54 -2.22 -16.94
N SER A 160 -16.24 -2.48 -16.76
CA SER A 160 -15.16 -2.10 -17.68
C SER A 160 -15.58 -2.42 -19.12
N LYS A 161 -15.69 -1.39 -19.96
CA LYS A 161 -15.81 -1.60 -21.41
C LYS A 161 -14.56 -2.38 -21.81
N ILE A 162 -14.76 -3.55 -22.42
CA ILE A 162 -13.66 -4.33 -23.02
C ILE A 162 -13.06 -3.49 -24.13
N SER A 163 -12.06 -2.69 -23.77
CA SER A 163 -11.25 -1.89 -24.68
C SER A 163 -10.02 -2.72 -25.00
N LYS A 164 -9.61 -2.76 -26.27
CA LYS A 164 -8.34 -3.36 -26.63
C LYS A 164 -7.25 -2.52 -25.97
N ARG A 165 -6.43 -3.15 -25.14
CA ARG A 165 -5.25 -2.53 -24.54
C ARG A 165 -4.47 -1.77 -25.61
N LYS A 166 -4.36 -0.46 -25.44
CA LYS A 166 -3.44 0.39 -26.20
C LYS A 166 -2.17 0.53 -25.38
N SER A 167 -1.02 0.26 -26.00
CA SER A 167 0.28 0.63 -25.44
C SER A 167 0.34 2.15 -25.29
N LEU A 168 1.04 2.63 -24.27
CA LEU A 168 1.33 4.05 -24.15
C LEU A 168 2.24 4.50 -25.31
N ASP A 169 2.05 5.73 -25.79
CA ASP A 169 2.90 6.31 -26.81
C ASP A 169 4.01 7.14 -26.13
N TYR A 170 5.15 6.48 -25.91
CA TYR A 170 6.27 7.08 -25.19
C TYR A 170 6.94 8.18 -26.00
N PRO A 171 7.26 9.34 -25.38
CA PRO A 171 7.99 10.39 -26.08
C PRO A 171 9.37 9.89 -26.55
N ILE A 172 9.77 10.29 -27.76
CA ILE A 172 11.07 9.90 -28.32
C ILE A 172 12.20 10.68 -27.61
N THR A 173 13.05 9.98 -26.88
CA THR A 173 14.32 10.52 -26.36
C THR A 173 15.38 10.50 -27.46
N SER A 174 15.51 11.60 -28.21
CA SER A 174 16.62 11.76 -29.17
C SER A 174 17.87 12.31 -28.47
N SER A 175 19.05 11.87 -28.91
CA SER A 175 20.36 12.41 -28.45
C SER A 175 20.80 12.01 -27.04
N VAL A 176 20.42 10.84 -26.54
CA VAL A 176 20.97 10.29 -25.29
C VAL A 176 22.37 9.73 -25.54
N HIS A 177 23.34 10.15 -24.74
CA HIS A 177 24.73 9.67 -24.80
C HIS A 177 25.11 8.94 -23.53
N ARG A 178 25.84 7.82 -23.66
CA ARG A 178 26.40 7.11 -22.50
C ARG A 178 27.32 8.04 -21.72
N PRO A 179 27.07 8.29 -20.42
CA PRO A 179 27.96 9.10 -19.60
C PRO A 179 29.29 8.37 -19.38
N SER A 180 30.35 9.12 -19.05
CA SER A 180 31.69 8.56 -18.87
C SER A 180 31.86 7.75 -17.58
N LYS A 181 30.95 7.91 -16.60
CA LYS A 181 31.00 7.23 -15.30
C LYS A 181 29.78 6.35 -15.10
N ASP A 182 30.01 5.12 -14.65
CA ASP A 182 28.94 4.17 -14.28
C ASP A 182 28.03 4.72 -13.17
N GLU A 183 28.58 5.54 -12.28
CA GLU A 183 27.83 6.25 -11.24
C GLU A 183 26.72 7.12 -11.82
N ASP A 184 26.92 7.73 -13.00
CA ASP A 184 25.90 8.54 -13.64
C ASP A 184 24.85 7.67 -14.37
N ILE A 185 25.26 6.52 -14.92
CA ILE A 185 24.34 5.52 -15.52
C ILE A 185 23.31 5.06 -14.49
N ALA A 186 23.72 4.81 -13.25
CA ALA A 186 22.86 4.35 -12.17
C ALA A 186 21.69 5.30 -11.84
N PHE A 187 21.80 6.56 -12.27
CA PHE A 187 20.82 7.61 -12.06
C PHE A 187 20.32 8.19 -13.39
N MET A 188 20.29 7.39 -14.45
CA MET A 188 19.51 7.69 -15.67
C MET A 188 18.07 7.19 -15.50
N SER A 189 17.14 7.78 -16.23
CA SER A 189 15.74 7.31 -16.35
C SER A 189 15.66 6.03 -17.18
N ILE A 190 14.56 5.30 -17.07
CA ILE A 190 14.30 4.10 -17.89
C ILE A 190 14.31 4.47 -19.37
N MET A 191 13.74 5.62 -19.74
CA MET A 191 13.75 6.10 -21.13
C MET A 191 15.17 6.32 -21.66
N GLU A 192 16.05 6.90 -20.86
CA GLU A 192 17.45 7.12 -21.26
C GLU A 192 18.22 5.80 -21.33
N LEU A 193 18.05 4.91 -20.34
CA LEU A 193 18.70 3.59 -20.33
C LEU A 193 18.25 2.71 -21.49
N GLY A 194 16.94 2.69 -21.77
CA GLY A 194 16.37 1.96 -22.91
C GLY A 194 16.91 2.48 -24.24
N GLU A 195 17.09 3.79 -24.37
CA GLU A 195 17.70 4.39 -25.57
C GLU A 195 19.18 4.01 -25.72
N LEU A 196 19.95 3.96 -24.62
CA LEU A 196 21.34 3.50 -24.67
C LEU A 196 21.45 2.04 -25.13
N ILE A 197 20.55 1.16 -24.66
CA ILE A 197 20.49 -0.24 -25.11
C ILE A 197 20.07 -0.31 -26.58
N ARG A 198 18.97 0.33 -26.95
CA ARG A 198 18.41 0.32 -28.31
C ARG A 198 19.43 0.80 -29.35
N THR A 199 20.23 1.80 -29.00
CA THR A 199 21.30 2.35 -29.86
C THR A 199 22.65 1.64 -29.71
N LYS A 200 22.70 0.56 -28.92
CA LYS A 200 23.90 -0.27 -28.66
C LYS A 200 25.08 0.52 -28.09
N GLN A 201 24.81 1.61 -27.36
CA GLN A 201 25.82 2.35 -26.61
C GLN A 201 26.21 1.62 -25.31
N VAL A 202 25.31 0.79 -24.80
CA VAL A 202 25.55 -0.14 -23.68
C VAL A 202 24.82 -1.45 -23.98
N THR A 203 25.43 -2.57 -23.64
CA THR A 203 24.77 -3.89 -23.65
C THR A 203 23.97 -4.09 -22.37
N SER A 204 22.97 -4.97 -22.40
CA SER A 204 22.26 -5.39 -21.18
C SER A 204 23.21 -6.03 -20.19
N ARG A 205 24.20 -6.80 -20.66
CA ARG A 205 25.26 -7.36 -19.82
C ARG A 205 26.04 -6.28 -19.07
N GLU A 206 26.56 -5.27 -19.77
CA GLU A 206 27.30 -4.17 -19.15
C GLU A 206 26.43 -3.40 -18.15
N LEU A 207 25.17 -3.12 -18.51
CA LEU A 207 24.25 -2.41 -17.62
C LEU A 207 23.97 -3.23 -16.36
N THR A 208 23.75 -4.53 -16.50
CA THR A 208 23.59 -5.47 -15.38
C THR A 208 24.82 -5.48 -14.47
N ASP A 209 26.03 -5.48 -15.05
CA ASP A 209 27.29 -5.40 -14.29
C ASP A 209 27.44 -4.09 -13.51
N VAL A 210 26.91 -2.96 -13.99
CA VAL A 210 26.85 -1.71 -13.22
C VAL A 210 26.00 -1.89 -11.96
N PHE A 211 24.77 -2.36 -12.09
CA PHE A 211 23.85 -2.46 -10.96
C PHE A 211 24.21 -3.58 -9.97
N LEU A 212 24.71 -4.73 -10.43
CA LEU A 212 25.20 -5.80 -9.54
C LEU A 212 26.39 -5.33 -8.68
N ARG A 213 27.33 -4.55 -9.24
CA ARG A 213 28.43 -3.96 -8.46
C ARG A 213 27.92 -3.00 -7.39
N ARG A 214 26.94 -2.16 -7.73
CA ARG A 214 26.32 -1.22 -6.76
C ARG A 214 25.56 -1.95 -5.67
N LEU A 215 24.76 -2.98 -6.03
CA LEU A 215 24.09 -3.84 -5.07
C LEU A 215 25.09 -4.43 -4.07
N LYS A 216 26.18 -5.05 -4.55
CA LYS A 216 27.22 -5.63 -3.69
C LYS A 216 27.93 -4.58 -2.81
N ARG A 217 28.16 -3.38 -3.34
CA ARG A 217 28.83 -2.28 -2.61
C ARG A 217 27.99 -1.71 -1.48
N TYR A 218 26.71 -1.42 -1.74
CA TYR A 218 25.88 -0.65 -0.79
C TYR A 218 24.95 -1.51 0.08
N SER A 219 24.65 -2.76 -0.31
CA SER A 219 23.74 -3.63 0.46
C SER A 219 24.18 -3.87 1.91
N PRO A 220 25.47 -4.05 2.26
CA PRO A 220 25.87 -4.26 3.65
C PRO A 220 25.49 -3.09 4.57
N VAL A 221 25.53 -1.86 4.05
CA VAL A 221 25.19 -0.66 4.81
C VAL A 221 23.70 -0.36 4.75
N ILE A 222 23.10 -0.37 3.56
CA ILE A 222 21.68 -0.01 3.40
C ILE A 222 20.74 -1.11 3.90
N LYS A 223 21.18 -2.37 3.88
CA LYS A 223 20.39 -3.54 4.30
C LYS A 223 19.06 -3.69 3.56
N SER A 224 19.06 -3.45 2.24
CA SER A 224 17.86 -3.46 1.38
C SER A 224 17.68 -4.71 0.51
N VAL A 225 18.58 -5.69 0.56
CA VAL A 225 18.59 -6.85 -0.36
C VAL A 225 18.51 -8.17 0.44
N ILE A 226 17.60 -9.05 0.04
CA ILE A 226 17.49 -10.44 0.54
C ILE A 226 18.40 -11.36 -0.25
N THR A 227 18.35 -11.26 -1.58
CA THR A 227 19.13 -12.14 -2.47
C THR A 227 19.48 -11.37 -3.73
N VAL A 228 20.77 -11.32 -4.05
CA VAL A 228 21.23 -10.91 -5.38
C VAL A 228 21.07 -12.11 -6.32
N THR A 229 20.56 -11.89 -7.52
CA THR A 229 20.22 -12.95 -8.47
C THR A 229 21.24 -13.06 -9.60
N ASP A 230 22.54 -13.07 -9.29
CA ASP A 230 23.65 -12.99 -10.27
C ASP A 230 23.48 -13.91 -11.49
N ASP A 231 23.25 -15.21 -11.26
CA ASP A 231 23.15 -16.21 -12.34
C ASP A 231 21.94 -15.94 -13.26
N LEU A 232 20.76 -15.68 -12.68
CA LEU A 232 19.57 -15.31 -13.44
C LEU A 232 19.75 -13.98 -14.15
N ALA A 233 20.34 -12.98 -13.50
CA ALA A 233 20.57 -11.67 -14.05
C ALA A 233 21.44 -11.76 -15.31
N TYR A 234 22.54 -12.52 -15.24
CA TYR A 234 23.42 -12.71 -16.39
C TYR A 234 22.79 -13.54 -17.50
N LYS A 235 21.98 -14.54 -17.16
CA LYS A 235 21.21 -15.29 -18.16
C LYS A 235 20.21 -14.37 -18.89
N GLN A 236 19.41 -13.61 -18.16
CA GLN A 236 18.41 -12.70 -18.74
C GLN A 236 19.06 -11.57 -19.53
N ALA A 237 20.18 -11.01 -19.06
CA ALA A 237 20.92 -9.98 -19.77
C ALA A 237 21.46 -10.51 -21.10
N LYS A 238 22.03 -11.72 -21.10
CA LYS A 238 22.46 -12.39 -22.33
C LYS A 238 21.30 -12.61 -23.29
N GLU A 239 20.15 -13.10 -22.79
CA GLU A 239 18.95 -13.30 -23.61
C GLU A 239 18.46 -11.99 -24.24
N ALA A 240 18.51 -10.87 -23.51
CA ALA A 240 18.17 -9.56 -24.04
C ALA A 240 19.16 -9.13 -25.15
N ASP A 241 20.46 -9.23 -24.92
CA ASP A 241 21.49 -8.89 -25.91
C ASP A 241 21.35 -9.76 -27.19
N ASP A 242 21.14 -11.07 -27.05
CA ASP A 242 20.93 -12.00 -28.18
C ASP A 242 19.69 -11.62 -29.00
N LEU A 243 18.59 -11.24 -28.34
CA LEU A 243 17.36 -10.78 -29.01
C LEU A 243 17.59 -9.46 -29.76
N LEU A 244 18.33 -8.52 -29.16
CA LEU A 244 18.66 -7.25 -29.80
C LEU A 244 19.58 -7.43 -31.01
N GLU A 245 20.54 -8.36 -30.95
CA GLU A 245 21.39 -8.74 -32.08
C GLU A 245 20.58 -9.31 -33.25
N GLN A 246 19.52 -10.06 -32.95
CA GLN A 246 18.56 -10.57 -33.93
C GLN A 246 17.59 -9.49 -34.47
N GLY A 247 17.75 -8.23 -34.04
CA GLY A 247 16.90 -7.11 -34.44
C GLY A 247 15.55 -7.06 -33.71
N LYS A 248 15.39 -7.82 -32.62
CA LYS A 248 14.15 -7.90 -31.83
C LYS A 248 14.26 -7.11 -30.53
N TYR A 249 13.94 -5.82 -30.61
CA TYR A 249 13.78 -4.96 -29.44
C TYR A 249 12.37 -5.12 -28.84
N LEU A 250 12.28 -5.39 -27.54
CA LEU A 250 11.01 -5.70 -26.86
C LEU A 250 10.31 -4.49 -26.24
N GLY A 251 10.91 -3.30 -26.28
CA GLY A 251 10.40 -2.08 -25.66
C GLY A 251 11.36 -1.50 -24.62
N LEU A 252 10.94 -0.44 -23.92
CA LEU A 252 11.80 0.35 -23.04
C LEU A 252 12.44 -0.42 -21.87
N LEU A 253 11.83 -1.52 -21.43
CA LEU A 253 12.37 -2.36 -20.35
C LEU A 253 13.33 -3.45 -20.85
N HIS A 254 13.55 -3.56 -22.16
CA HIS A 254 14.43 -4.56 -22.75
C HIS A 254 15.86 -4.41 -22.22
N GLY A 255 16.34 -5.43 -21.51
CA GLY A 255 17.67 -5.47 -20.92
C GLY A 255 17.87 -4.59 -19.69
N ILE A 256 16.81 -3.96 -19.16
CA ILE A 256 16.89 -3.05 -18.01
C ILE A 256 16.88 -3.83 -16.68
N PRO A 257 17.88 -3.61 -15.79
CA PRO A 257 17.89 -4.20 -14.45
C PRO A 257 16.74 -3.74 -13.57
N TYR A 258 16.24 -4.61 -12.68
CA TYR A 258 15.21 -4.25 -11.71
C TYR A 258 15.25 -5.12 -10.44
N GLY A 259 14.58 -4.65 -9.39
CA GLY A 259 14.39 -5.38 -8.14
C GLY A 259 12.93 -5.75 -7.85
N LEU A 260 12.70 -6.84 -7.12
CA LEU A 260 11.37 -7.25 -6.65
C LEU A 260 11.32 -7.34 -5.14
N LYS A 261 10.31 -6.73 -4.50
CA LYS A 261 10.01 -6.95 -3.09
C LYS A 261 9.89 -8.44 -2.77
N ASP A 262 10.44 -8.88 -1.65
CA ASP A 262 10.56 -10.29 -1.28
C ASP A 262 9.27 -10.95 -0.75
N ILE A 263 8.14 -10.48 -1.25
CA ILE A 263 6.84 -11.17 -1.19
C ILE A 263 6.37 -11.69 -2.54
N ILE A 264 7.09 -11.32 -3.62
CA ILE A 264 6.80 -11.71 -5.00
C ILE A 264 7.59 -12.98 -5.29
N ALA A 265 6.88 -14.07 -5.60
CA ALA A 265 7.50 -15.36 -5.86
C ALA A 265 8.28 -15.36 -7.18
N VAL A 266 9.47 -15.96 -7.13
CA VAL A 266 10.34 -16.23 -8.28
C VAL A 266 10.87 -17.66 -8.10
N PRO A 267 10.65 -18.57 -9.06
CA PRO A 267 11.13 -19.95 -8.96
C PRO A 267 12.64 -20.00 -8.72
N GLU A 268 13.10 -21.01 -7.99
CA GLU A 268 14.52 -21.26 -7.64
C GLU A 268 15.18 -20.21 -6.73
N TYR A 269 14.52 -19.07 -6.48
CA TYR A 269 15.03 -18.01 -5.62
C TYR A 269 14.22 -17.89 -4.33
N LYS A 270 14.89 -17.44 -3.26
CA LYS A 270 14.25 -17.20 -1.97
C LYS A 270 13.07 -16.22 -2.12
N THR A 271 11.98 -16.55 -1.43
CA THR A 271 10.82 -15.67 -1.23
C THR A 271 10.42 -15.82 0.23
N THR A 272 11.10 -15.05 1.06
CA THR A 272 11.14 -15.25 2.53
C THR A 272 10.09 -14.45 3.27
N TRP A 273 9.41 -13.55 2.57
CA TRP A 273 8.45 -12.61 3.15
C TRP A 273 9.07 -11.72 4.23
N GLY A 274 10.40 -11.56 4.21
CA GLY A 274 11.15 -10.82 5.22
C GLY A 274 11.07 -11.42 6.62
N SER A 275 10.51 -12.63 6.79
CA SER A 275 10.21 -13.22 8.08
C SER A 275 11.18 -14.31 8.49
N LYS A 276 11.54 -14.35 9.78
CA LYS A 276 12.43 -15.40 10.32
C LYS A 276 11.86 -16.80 10.14
N THR A 277 10.52 -16.94 10.21
CA THR A 277 9.86 -18.25 10.01
C THR A 277 10.10 -18.79 8.60
N PHE A 278 10.17 -17.90 7.62
CA PHE A 278 10.20 -18.22 6.20
C PHE A 278 11.56 -17.89 5.55
N GLU A 279 12.62 -17.66 6.35
CA GLU A 279 13.94 -17.20 5.90
C GLU A 279 14.58 -18.05 4.79
N ASN A 280 14.25 -19.34 4.75
CA ASN A 280 14.77 -20.30 3.75
C ASN A 280 13.72 -20.74 2.72
N GLN A 281 12.55 -20.11 2.72
CA GLN A 281 11.46 -20.44 1.80
C GLN A 281 11.85 -20.15 0.35
N VAL A 282 11.63 -21.14 -0.51
CA VAL A 282 11.67 -21.04 -1.97
C VAL A 282 10.33 -21.54 -2.48
N LEU A 283 9.67 -20.74 -3.31
CA LEU A 283 8.37 -21.06 -3.87
C LEU A 283 8.56 -21.35 -5.36
N ASP A 284 8.13 -22.54 -5.81
CA ASP A 284 8.11 -22.89 -7.23
C ASP A 284 6.88 -22.27 -7.92
N ILE A 285 6.81 -20.93 -7.87
CA ILE A 285 5.70 -20.13 -8.38
C ILE A 285 6.28 -18.97 -9.19
N GLU A 286 5.90 -18.90 -10.46
CA GLU A 286 6.20 -17.75 -11.31
C GLU A 286 5.10 -16.69 -11.12
N ALA A 287 5.35 -15.68 -10.28
CA ALA A 287 4.38 -14.62 -10.01
C ALA A 287 4.02 -13.84 -11.29
N TYR A 288 2.76 -13.39 -11.39
CA TYR A 288 2.26 -12.70 -12.59
C TYR A 288 3.13 -11.50 -12.97
N VAL A 289 3.44 -10.62 -12.01
CA VAL A 289 4.26 -9.42 -12.25
C VAL A 289 5.69 -9.76 -12.70
N TYR A 290 6.28 -10.83 -12.15
CA TYR A 290 7.60 -11.31 -12.59
C TYR A 290 7.55 -11.83 -14.03
N LYS A 291 6.53 -12.63 -14.37
CA LYS A 291 6.32 -13.14 -15.73
C LYS A 291 6.14 -12.01 -16.74
N ARG A 292 5.39 -10.96 -16.39
CA ARG A 292 5.20 -9.76 -17.22
C ARG A 292 6.54 -9.06 -17.50
N LEU A 293 7.32 -8.75 -16.46
CA LEU A 293 8.63 -8.09 -16.60
C LEU A 293 9.65 -8.95 -17.36
N LYS A 294 9.70 -10.24 -17.09
CA LYS A 294 10.54 -11.19 -17.86
C LYS A 294 10.19 -11.17 -19.36
N SER A 295 8.90 -11.05 -19.70
CA SER A 295 8.46 -11.02 -21.11
C SER A 295 8.86 -9.76 -21.88
N THR A 296 9.21 -8.67 -21.19
CA THR A 296 9.73 -7.43 -21.82
C THR A 296 11.24 -7.47 -22.00
N GLY A 297 11.92 -8.53 -21.53
CA GLY A 297 13.37 -8.64 -21.50
C GLY A 297 14.04 -7.92 -20.33
N ALA A 298 13.27 -7.48 -19.32
CA ALA A 298 13.85 -6.89 -18.11
C ALA A 298 14.67 -7.93 -17.32
N VAL A 299 15.70 -7.46 -16.62
CA VAL A 299 16.69 -8.30 -15.93
C VAL A 299 16.52 -8.21 -14.42
N LEU A 300 16.10 -9.30 -13.77
CA LEU A 300 15.97 -9.34 -12.32
C LEU A 300 17.37 -9.44 -11.72
N VAL A 301 17.77 -8.42 -10.94
CA VAL A 301 19.08 -8.38 -10.26
C VAL A 301 19.01 -8.62 -8.75
N ALA A 302 17.84 -8.44 -8.13
CA ALA A 302 17.69 -8.66 -6.70
C ALA A 302 16.25 -8.93 -6.23
N LYS A 303 16.11 -9.81 -5.24
CA LYS A 303 14.98 -9.82 -4.29
C LYS A 303 15.29 -8.82 -3.17
N LEU A 304 14.42 -7.82 -3.01
CA LEU A 304 14.59 -6.68 -2.13
C LEU A 304 13.78 -6.83 -0.84
N VAL A 305 14.33 -6.32 0.25
CA VAL A 305 13.77 -6.44 1.60
C VAL A 305 12.33 -5.94 1.68
N THR A 306 11.53 -6.69 2.42
CA THR A 306 10.23 -6.27 2.94
C THR A 306 10.30 -6.25 4.46
N GLY A 307 9.49 -5.41 5.12
CA GLY A 307 9.11 -5.68 6.50
C GLY A 307 8.48 -7.07 6.61
N SER A 308 8.68 -7.71 7.74
CA SER A 308 8.30 -9.09 7.99
C SER A 308 6.80 -9.28 7.78
N LEU A 309 6.44 -10.25 6.95
CA LEU A 309 5.06 -10.46 6.48
C LEU A 309 4.39 -9.16 6.01
N ALA A 310 5.17 -8.32 5.34
CA ALA A 310 4.79 -7.03 4.79
C ALA A 310 4.20 -6.02 5.82
N TYR A 311 4.62 -6.09 7.08
CA TYR A 311 4.29 -5.11 8.13
C TYR A 311 5.50 -4.32 8.59
N ASP A 312 5.35 -2.99 8.62
CA ASP A 312 6.38 -2.02 9.02
C ASP A 312 7.77 -2.30 8.40
N ASP A 313 8.88 -1.95 9.06
CA ASP A 313 10.24 -2.00 8.47
C ASP A 313 11.22 -3.00 9.11
N ILE A 314 10.76 -3.79 10.09
CA ILE A 314 11.55 -4.83 10.76
C ILE A 314 11.49 -6.11 9.95
N TRP A 315 12.63 -6.75 9.71
CA TRP A 315 12.75 -8.04 9.04
C TRP A 315 13.83 -8.89 9.73
N PHE A 316 13.92 -10.18 9.41
CA PHE A 316 14.88 -11.09 10.09
C PHE A 316 16.35 -10.62 10.02
N GLY A 317 16.72 -9.80 9.02
CA GLY A 317 18.06 -9.22 8.86
C GLY A 317 18.26 -7.84 9.52
N GLY A 318 17.28 -7.33 10.26
CA GLY A 318 17.32 -6.05 10.97
C GLY A 318 16.32 -5.03 10.41
N ARG A 319 16.81 -3.86 10.01
CA ARG A 319 16.01 -2.78 9.40
C ARG A 319 16.77 -2.15 8.25
N THR A 320 16.06 -1.79 7.18
CA THR A 320 16.64 -1.11 6.01
C THR A 320 16.89 0.36 6.36
N ARG A 321 18.08 0.86 6.05
CA ARG A 321 18.47 2.27 6.30
C ARG A 321 18.01 3.19 5.17
N ASN A 322 17.71 4.43 5.52
CA ASN A 322 17.34 5.48 4.57
C ASN A 322 18.60 5.99 3.81
N PRO A 323 18.64 5.94 2.47
CA PRO A 323 19.79 6.46 1.70
C PRO A 323 20.10 7.95 1.94
N TRP A 324 19.10 8.78 2.26
CA TRP A 324 19.29 10.20 2.55
C TRP A 324 19.87 10.47 3.93
N ASN A 325 19.68 9.54 4.86
CA ASN A 325 20.21 9.58 6.21
C ASN A 325 20.34 8.16 6.78
N ILE A 326 21.54 7.58 6.71
CA ILE A 326 21.78 6.20 7.14
C ILE A 326 21.64 5.95 8.65
N GLU A 327 21.50 7.01 9.46
CA GLU A 327 21.18 6.87 10.89
C GLU A 327 19.67 6.64 11.12
N GLU A 328 18.88 6.79 10.06
CA GLU A 328 17.45 6.54 10.06
C GLU A 328 17.10 5.32 9.21
N PHE A 329 15.88 4.83 9.39
CA PHE A 329 15.32 3.73 8.61
C PHE A 329 14.40 4.22 7.49
N SER A 330 14.20 3.36 6.50
CA SER A 330 13.45 3.66 5.28
C SER A 330 11.93 3.66 5.47
N THR A 331 11.42 3.28 6.65
CA THR A 331 10.04 2.81 6.85
C THR A 331 9.70 1.62 5.94
N GLY A 332 8.46 1.14 5.97
CA GLY A 332 8.07 -0.08 5.29
C GLY A 332 6.57 -0.18 4.95
N SER A 333 6.12 -1.32 4.43
CA SER A 333 6.91 -2.55 4.29
C SER A 333 7.71 -2.71 3.01
N SER A 334 7.54 -1.87 1.99
CA SER A 334 8.42 -1.90 0.78
C SER A 334 9.74 -1.16 1.01
N ALA A 335 10.41 -1.48 2.11
CA ALA A 335 11.65 -0.87 2.58
C ALA A 335 12.79 -0.99 1.55
N GLY A 336 13.06 -2.22 1.09
CA GLY A 336 14.10 -2.52 0.12
C GLY A 336 13.86 -1.89 -1.26
N PRO A 337 12.66 -2.01 -1.86
CA PRO A 337 12.31 -1.31 -3.10
C PRO A 337 12.58 0.19 -3.08
N ALA A 338 12.15 0.90 -2.03
CA ALA A 338 12.34 2.34 -1.94
C ALA A 338 13.80 2.73 -1.75
N ALA A 339 14.50 2.09 -0.80
CA ALA A 339 15.89 2.41 -0.49
C ALA A 339 16.83 2.07 -1.67
N SER A 340 16.64 0.92 -2.31
CA SER A 340 17.49 0.50 -3.43
C SER A 340 17.30 1.39 -4.66
N THR A 341 16.07 1.81 -4.95
CA THR A 341 15.79 2.74 -6.05
C THR A 341 16.36 4.13 -5.76
N SER A 342 16.20 4.62 -4.53
CA SER A 342 16.74 5.93 -4.09
C SER A 342 18.26 5.99 -4.19
N ALA A 343 18.94 4.93 -3.74
CA ALA A 343 20.40 4.80 -3.79
C ALA A 343 20.96 4.51 -5.21
N GLY A 344 20.10 4.40 -6.23
CA GLY A 344 20.52 4.00 -7.58
C GLY A 344 21.11 2.59 -7.62
N MET A 345 20.73 1.70 -6.71
CA MET A 345 21.12 0.28 -6.72
C MET A 345 20.30 -0.52 -7.73
N VAL A 346 19.12 -0.02 -8.11
CA VAL A 346 18.30 -0.47 -9.24
C VAL A 346 17.65 0.76 -9.91
N PRO A 347 17.42 0.75 -11.24
CA PRO A 347 16.66 1.82 -11.92
C PRO A 347 15.21 1.91 -11.43
N PHE A 348 14.59 0.76 -11.19
CA PHE A 348 13.25 0.65 -10.63
C PHE A 348 13.09 -0.64 -9.82
N ALA A 349 12.06 -0.67 -8.98
CA ALA A 349 11.64 -1.84 -8.24
C ALA A 349 10.12 -1.97 -8.21
N ILE A 350 9.63 -3.19 -8.01
CA ILE A 350 8.22 -3.44 -7.69
C ILE A 350 8.08 -3.66 -6.19
N GLY A 351 7.18 -2.90 -5.56
CA GLY A 351 6.73 -3.12 -4.19
C GLY A 351 5.25 -3.41 -4.09
N SER A 352 4.73 -3.38 -2.86
CA SER A 352 3.32 -3.62 -2.58
C SER A 352 2.77 -2.70 -1.50
N GLU A 353 1.47 -2.45 -1.54
CA GLU A 353 0.75 -1.72 -0.52
C GLU A 353 -0.60 -2.35 -0.15
N THR A 354 -0.74 -2.65 1.13
CA THR A 354 -2.02 -2.91 1.83
C THR A 354 -2.53 -1.63 2.47
N ALA A 355 -1.67 -0.99 3.28
CA ALA A 355 -1.87 0.32 3.89
C ALA A 355 -0.51 1.02 4.02
N GLY A 356 -0.24 2.01 3.16
CA GLY A 356 0.97 2.85 3.24
C GLY A 356 2.29 2.21 2.81
N SER A 357 2.35 0.90 2.57
CA SER A 357 3.61 0.20 2.28
C SER A 357 4.26 0.55 0.92
N ILE A 358 3.64 1.38 0.07
CA ILE A 358 4.27 2.10 -1.03
C ILE A 358 4.52 3.55 -0.61
N THR A 359 3.49 4.25 -0.10
CA THR A 359 3.56 5.69 0.11
C THR A 359 4.56 6.13 1.19
N TYR A 360 4.62 5.45 2.33
CA TYR A 360 5.55 5.77 3.42
C TYR A 360 7.01 5.58 3.02
N PRO A 361 7.44 4.40 2.52
CA PRO A 361 8.84 4.22 2.14
C PRO A 361 9.23 5.08 0.94
N ALA A 362 8.32 5.37 0.01
CA ALA A 362 8.58 6.31 -1.09
C ALA A 362 8.83 7.73 -0.56
N ALA A 363 7.97 8.19 0.35
CA ALA A 363 8.10 9.48 1.01
C ALA A 363 9.42 9.58 1.77
N ARG A 364 9.75 8.58 2.59
CA ARG A 364 10.95 8.55 3.43
C ARG A 364 12.25 8.47 2.63
N CYS A 365 12.27 7.69 1.56
CA CYS A 365 13.45 7.52 0.71
C CYS A 365 13.53 8.55 -0.43
N GLY A 366 12.55 9.45 -0.57
CA GLY A 366 12.57 10.52 -1.55
C GLY A 366 12.57 10.01 -2.99
N VAL A 367 11.75 9.00 -3.27
CA VAL A 367 11.59 8.42 -4.61
C VAL A 367 10.18 8.66 -5.14
N THR A 368 10.04 8.60 -6.46
CA THR A 368 8.72 8.64 -7.08
C THR A 368 8.13 7.25 -7.10
N ALA A 369 6.90 7.10 -6.62
CA ALA A 369 6.24 5.80 -6.62
C ALA A 369 4.77 5.95 -6.98
N LEU A 370 4.20 4.89 -7.56
CA LEU A 370 2.78 4.81 -7.84
C LEU A 370 2.18 3.64 -7.08
N ARG A 371 1.19 3.93 -6.22
CA ARG A 371 0.20 2.93 -5.83
C ARG A 371 -0.95 3.04 -6.83
N PRO A 372 -1.13 2.07 -7.73
CA PRO A 372 -2.15 2.18 -8.77
C PRO A 372 -3.55 1.92 -8.21
N THR A 373 -4.56 2.12 -9.06
CA THR A 373 -5.93 1.68 -8.82
C THR A 373 -5.95 0.20 -8.42
N PHE A 374 -6.76 -0.13 -7.42
CA PHE A 374 -6.92 -1.52 -6.99
C PHE A 374 -7.42 -2.40 -8.15
N GLY A 375 -6.74 -3.52 -8.38
CA GLY A 375 -7.03 -4.46 -9.47
C GLY A 375 -6.33 -4.17 -10.80
N THR A 376 -5.58 -3.07 -10.93
CA THR A 376 -4.82 -2.75 -12.16
C THR A 376 -3.70 -3.75 -12.46
N VAL A 377 -3.04 -4.26 -11.42
CA VAL A 377 -1.94 -5.23 -11.51
C VAL A 377 -2.37 -6.49 -10.76
N ALA A 378 -2.44 -7.63 -11.45
CA ALA A 378 -2.77 -8.90 -10.82
C ALA A 378 -1.70 -9.35 -9.82
N ARG A 379 -2.15 -10.01 -8.75
CA ARG A 379 -1.33 -10.37 -7.57
C ARG A 379 -1.07 -11.86 -7.44
N THR A 380 -1.36 -12.65 -8.48
CA THR A 380 -1.09 -14.09 -8.51
C THR A 380 0.39 -14.36 -8.21
N GLY A 381 0.65 -15.23 -7.23
CA GLY A 381 2.01 -15.59 -6.78
C GLY A 381 2.67 -14.56 -5.86
N VAL A 382 1.89 -13.69 -5.22
CA VAL A 382 2.36 -12.73 -4.21
C VAL A 382 1.71 -13.04 -2.86
N MET A 383 2.49 -12.96 -1.76
CA MET A 383 1.93 -13.07 -0.42
C MET A 383 0.91 -11.96 -0.17
N SER A 384 -0.25 -12.33 0.34
CA SER A 384 -1.32 -11.38 0.66
C SER A 384 -1.36 -11.07 2.16
N ILE A 385 -1.62 -9.80 2.49
CA ILE A 385 -2.10 -9.40 3.81
C ILE A 385 -3.62 -9.29 3.77
N SER A 386 -4.16 -8.61 2.74
CA SER A 386 -5.60 -8.49 2.54
C SER A 386 -5.93 -8.44 1.05
N GLU A 387 -6.61 -9.47 0.57
CA GLU A 387 -6.94 -9.63 -0.85
C GLU A 387 -7.81 -8.49 -1.39
N SER A 388 -8.56 -7.82 -0.50
CA SER A 388 -9.42 -6.69 -0.84
C SER A 388 -8.72 -5.33 -0.75
N LEU A 389 -7.46 -5.29 -0.30
CA LEU A 389 -6.67 -4.07 -0.14
C LEU A 389 -5.38 -4.11 -0.97
N ASP A 390 -4.67 -5.23 -1.04
CA ASP A 390 -3.30 -5.31 -1.58
C ASP A 390 -3.21 -4.80 -3.02
N LYS A 391 -2.16 -4.01 -3.30
CA LYS A 391 -1.80 -3.49 -4.63
C LYS A 391 -0.31 -3.67 -4.88
N LEU A 392 0.07 -3.93 -6.12
CA LEU A 392 1.47 -3.87 -6.56
C LEU A 392 1.71 -2.55 -7.28
N GLY A 393 2.89 -1.97 -7.14
CA GLY A 393 3.21 -0.70 -7.77
C GLY A 393 4.71 -0.45 -7.93
N PRO A 394 5.09 0.40 -8.89
CA PRO A 394 6.49 0.73 -9.14
C PRO A 394 7.04 1.77 -8.15
N PHE A 395 8.29 1.57 -7.77
CA PHE A 395 9.20 2.56 -7.23
C PHE A 395 10.20 2.92 -8.32
N CYS A 396 10.26 4.19 -8.70
CA CYS A 396 11.17 4.73 -9.70
C CYS A 396 11.78 6.04 -9.20
N ARG A 397 12.59 6.70 -10.03
CA ARG A 397 13.07 8.06 -9.75
C ARG A 397 12.29 9.15 -10.48
N SER A 398 11.32 8.78 -11.32
CA SER A 398 10.44 9.73 -12.00
C SER A 398 9.04 9.16 -12.24
N ALA A 399 8.07 10.04 -12.45
CA ALA A 399 6.69 9.68 -12.79
C ALA A 399 6.60 9.09 -14.19
N ILE A 400 7.47 9.52 -15.10
CA ILE A 400 7.63 8.93 -16.43
C ILE A 400 7.99 7.45 -16.33
N ASP A 401 8.99 7.12 -15.51
CA ASP A 401 9.42 5.74 -15.29
C ASP A 401 8.29 4.91 -14.63
N CYS A 402 7.52 5.51 -13.72
CA CYS A 402 6.36 4.83 -13.13
C CYS A 402 5.30 4.48 -14.18
N ALA A 403 5.04 5.37 -15.16
CA ALA A 403 4.09 5.10 -16.24
C ALA A 403 4.57 3.98 -17.17
N VAL A 404 5.85 3.98 -17.55
CA VAL A 404 6.47 2.91 -18.36
C VAL A 404 6.34 1.57 -17.66
N VAL A 405 6.71 1.49 -16.37
CA VAL A 405 6.63 0.23 -15.62
C VAL A 405 5.18 -0.20 -15.43
N LEU A 406 4.26 0.71 -15.12
CA LEU A 406 2.84 0.40 -14.96
C LEU A 406 2.24 -0.19 -16.25
N ASP A 407 2.54 0.39 -17.42
CA ASP A 407 2.04 -0.15 -18.68
C ASP A 407 2.50 -1.60 -18.86
N GLU A 408 3.76 -1.91 -18.53
CA GLU A 408 4.27 -3.28 -18.70
C GLU A 408 3.69 -4.29 -17.70
N ILE A 409 3.36 -3.88 -16.47
CA ILE A 409 2.89 -4.81 -15.44
C ILE A 409 1.36 -4.91 -15.32
N ARG A 410 0.59 -3.92 -15.81
CA ARG A 410 -0.88 -3.94 -15.72
C ARG A 410 -1.51 -5.12 -16.49
N GLY A 411 -2.66 -5.57 -16.00
CA GLY A 411 -3.51 -6.57 -16.67
C GLY A 411 -4.12 -7.58 -15.71
N LYS A 412 -5.12 -8.30 -16.22
CA LYS A 412 -5.84 -9.32 -15.50
C LYS A 412 -5.11 -10.66 -15.52
N ASP A 413 -5.24 -11.42 -14.43
CA ASP A 413 -4.85 -12.82 -14.36
C ASP A 413 -6.00 -13.69 -13.83
N ALA A 414 -6.07 -14.94 -14.28
CA ALA A 414 -7.11 -15.87 -13.82
C ALA A 414 -6.94 -16.26 -12.34
N GLY A 415 -5.72 -16.19 -11.80
CA GLY A 415 -5.42 -16.47 -10.40
C GLY A 415 -5.77 -15.34 -9.42
N ASP A 416 -6.18 -14.16 -9.92
CA ASP A 416 -6.58 -13.02 -9.08
C ASP A 416 -8.00 -12.54 -9.49
N PRO A 417 -9.05 -12.97 -8.76
CA PRO A 417 -10.44 -12.62 -9.07
C PRO A 417 -10.75 -11.12 -9.02
N SER A 418 -9.93 -10.34 -8.31
CA SER A 418 -10.07 -8.89 -8.18
C SER A 418 -9.28 -8.12 -9.24
N SER A 419 -8.37 -8.79 -9.95
CA SER A 419 -7.65 -8.20 -11.08
C SER A 419 -8.59 -7.96 -12.27
N ARG A 420 -8.32 -6.90 -13.02
CA ARG A 420 -9.16 -6.47 -14.13
C ARG A 420 -8.35 -5.81 -15.24
N GLU A 421 -8.91 -5.85 -16.45
CA GLU A 421 -8.45 -5.01 -17.53
C GLU A 421 -8.89 -3.56 -17.22
N VAL A 422 -7.90 -2.72 -16.89
CA VAL A 422 -8.08 -1.29 -16.64
C VAL A 422 -7.65 -0.55 -17.91
N ASP A 423 -8.60 0.12 -18.55
CA ASP A 423 -8.33 1.02 -19.66
C ASP A 423 -7.77 2.34 -19.09
N ILE A 424 -6.45 2.38 -18.89
CA ILE A 424 -5.76 3.60 -18.48
C ILE A 424 -5.44 4.37 -19.77
N GLU A 425 -5.97 5.58 -19.87
CA GLU A 425 -5.63 6.52 -20.94
C GLU A 425 -4.14 6.87 -20.91
N ASP A 426 -3.63 7.47 -21.98
CA ASP A 426 -2.21 7.76 -22.08
C ASP A 426 -1.82 9.00 -21.24
N PRO A 427 -1.05 8.86 -20.14
CA PRO A 427 -0.64 10.00 -19.32
C PRO A 427 0.23 11.03 -20.06
N PHE A 428 0.91 10.65 -21.15
CA PHE A 428 1.73 11.57 -21.94
C PHE A 428 0.89 12.52 -22.81
N HIS A 429 -0.38 12.19 -23.03
CA HIS A 429 -1.30 12.91 -23.92
C HIS A 429 -2.44 13.61 -23.18
N VAL A 430 -2.42 13.60 -21.84
CA VAL A 430 -3.40 14.33 -21.03
C VAL A 430 -3.17 15.84 -21.17
N ASP A 431 -4.18 16.57 -21.65
CA ASP A 431 -4.18 18.03 -21.58
C ASP A 431 -4.49 18.48 -20.16
N ILE A 432 -3.42 18.67 -19.37
CA ILE A 432 -3.52 19.09 -17.98
C ILE A 432 -4.22 20.45 -17.79
N THR A 433 -4.32 21.28 -18.84
CA THR A 433 -4.98 22.60 -18.76
C THR A 433 -6.50 22.51 -18.69
N GLN A 434 -7.06 21.35 -19.06
CA GLN A 434 -8.49 21.07 -18.92
C GLN A 434 -8.86 20.51 -17.53
N LEU A 435 -7.87 20.19 -16.70
CA LEU A 435 -8.10 19.57 -15.39
C LEU A 435 -8.41 20.61 -14.32
N THR A 436 -9.39 20.30 -13.48
CA THR A 436 -9.62 20.94 -12.19
C THR A 436 -9.05 20.05 -11.10
N VAL A 437 -8.03 20.53 -10.38
CA VAL A 437 -7.33 19.77 -9.33
C VAL A 437 -7.57 20.40 -7.97
N GLY A 438 -8.04 19.59 -7.03
CA GLY A 438 -8.19 19.98 -5.63
C GLY A 438 -6.85 20.06 -4.89
N TYR A 439 -6.74 20.88 -3.87
CA TYR A 439 -5.66 20.77 -2.88
C TYR A 439 -6.24 20.77 -1.46
N LEU A 440 -5.78 19.83 -0.64
CA LEU A 440 -6.11 19.75 0.78
C LEU A 440 -5.24 20.71 1.59
N ASP A 441 -5.61 20.98 2.84
CA ASP A 441 -4.79 21.80 3.76
C ASP A 441 -3.39 21.20 3.99
N SER A 442 -3.24 19.88 3.80
CA SER A 442 -1.98 19.14 3.92
C SER A 442 -1.15 19.11 2.63
N ALA A 443 -1.58 19.79 1.57
CA ALA A 443 -0.86 19.82 0.30
C ALA A 443 0.44 20.64 0.36
N GLU A 444 1.45 20.19 -0.36
CA GLU A 444 2.68 20.96 -0.55
C GLU A 444 2.42 22.10 -1.54
N MET A 445 2.40 23.34 -1.04
CA MET A 445 2.01 24.52 -1.84
C MET A 445 2.93 24.80 -3.03
N GLU A 446 4.18 24.33 -3.01
CA GLU A 446 5.05 24.38 -4.18
C GLU A 446 4.42 23.64 -5.37
N VAL A 447 3.86 22.45 -5.14
CA VAL A 447 3.24 21.63 -6.19
C VAL A 447 1.99 22.32 -6.73
N VAL A 448 1.17 22.88 -5.84
CA VAL A 448 -0.01 23.67 -6.20
C VAL A 448 0.39 24.85 -7.11
N ASN A 449 1.42 25.61 -6.72
CA ASN A 449 1.88 26.78 -7.46
C ASN A 449 2.48 26.41 -8.82
N VAL A 450 3.29 25.36 -8.88
CA VAL A 450 3.90 24.89 -10.15
C VAL A 450 2.85 24.39 -11.13
N LEU A 451 1.87 23.60 -10.67
CA LEU A 451 0.81 23.09 -11.54
C LEU A 451 -0.13 24.22 -11.99
N SER A 452 -0.44 25.18 -11.11
CA SER A 452 -1.17 26.39 -11.48
C SER A 452 -0.44 27.20 -12.56
N ALA A 453 0.87 27.39 -12.42
CA ALA A 453 1.70 28.06 -13.43
C ALA A 453 1.77 27.30 -14.77
N LYS A 454 1.50 25.98 -14.77
CA LYS A 454 1.35 25.16 -15.97
C LYS A 454 -0.06 25.16 -16.56
N GLY A 455 -0.98 25.93 -16.00
CA GLY A 455 -2.34 26.12 -16.52
C GLY A 455 -3.38 25.15 -15.95
N VAL A 456 -3.03 24.33 -14.95
CA VAL A 456 -4.01 23.49 -14.24
C VAL A 456 -4.90 24.39 -13.38
N LYS A 457 -6.21 24.13 -13.34
CA LYS A 457 -7.13 24.89 -12.48
C LYS A 457 -7.11 24.33 -11.05
N LEU A 458 -6.37 24.98 -10.14
CA LEU A 458 -6.25 24.56 -8.74
C LEU A 458 -7.34 25.19 -7.86
N VAL A 459 -8.00 24.38 -7.03
CA VAL A 459 -9.05 24.83 -6.09
C VAL A 459 -8.88 24.21 -4.70
N PRO A 460 -9.17 24.93 -3.60
CA PRO A 460 -9.28 24.30 -2.28
C PRO A 460 -10.30 23.15 -2.33
N PHE A 461 -9.96 22.03 -1.70
CA PHE A 461 -10.79 20.83 -1.77
C PHE A 461 -10.89 20.14 -0.41
N LYS A 462 -12.02 19.47 -0.17
CA LYS A 462 -12.25 18.65 1.02
C LYS A 462 -13.07 17.43 0.64
N LEU A 463 -12.60 16.26 1.07
CA LEU A 463 -13.38 15.03 1.03
C LEU A 463 -14.34 15.01 2.22
N ASN A 464 -15.65 14.98 1.93
CA ASN A 464 -16.70 14.90 2.93
C ASN A 464 -17.27 13.48 2.98
N TYR A 465 -17.20 12.86 4.14
CA TYR A 465 -17.82 11.57 4.45
C TYR A 465 -18.19 11.55 5.94
N THR A 466 -19.06 10.62 6.33
CA THR A 466 -19.65 10.52 7.67
C THR A 466 -18.97 9.49 8.56
N VAL A 467 -18.07 8.68 7.99
CA VAL A 467 -17.26 7.71 8.74
C VAL A 467 -16.30 8.44 9.68
N GLU A 468 -16.45 8.19 10.98
CA GLU A 468 -15.64 8.86 12.03
C GLU A 468 -14.18 8.38 12.06
N SER A 469 -13.95 7.07 11.84
CA SER A 469 -12.61 6.48 11.77
C SER A 469 -12.49 5.54 10.58
N VAL A 470 -11.74 5.97 9.55
CA VAL A 470 -11.48 5.16 8.37
C VAL A 470 -10.48 4.06 8.69
N GLN A 471 -9.50 4.35 9.56
CA GLN A 471 -8.56 3.37 10.09
C GLN A 471 -9.25 2.14 10.70
N SER A 472 -10.33 2.33 11.46
CA SER A 472 -11.02 1.21 12.13
C SER A 472 -11.58 0.18 11.14
N ILE A 473 -12.09 0.64 10.00
CA ILE A 473 -12.57 -0.23 8.91
C ILE A 473 -11.39 -0.98 8.30
N LEU A 474 -10.27 -0.29 8.06
CA LEU A 474 -9.06 -0.88 7.50
C LEU A 474 -8.50 -1.97 8.42
N ASN A 475 -8.31 -1.67 9.71
CA ASN A 475 -7.74 -2.60 10.68
C ASN A 475 -8.60 -3.88 10.80
N ILE A 476 -9.93 -3.77 10.93
CA ILE A 476 -10.78 -4.97 10.98
C ILE A 476 -10.65 -5.80 9.70
N THR A 477 -10.59 -5.14 8.54
CA THR A 477 -10.46 -5.84 7.25
C THR A 477 -9.11 -6.55 7.15
N MET A 478 -8.03 -5.83 7.45
CA MET A 478 -6.66 -6.30 7.33
C MET A 478 -6.33 -7.39 8.35
N ASP A 479 -6.63 -7.16 9.63
CA ASP A 479 -6.29 -8.07 10.73
C ASP A 479 -7.00 -9.43 10.57
N VAL A 480 -8.27 -9.42 10.13
CA VAL A 480 -9.05 -10.65 9.89
C VAL A 480 -8.54 -11.41 8.66
N ASP A 481 -8.28 -10.72 7.55
CA ASP A 481 -7.76 -11.36 6.33
C ASP A 481 -6.37 -11.97 6.60
N MET A 482 -5.51 -11.24 7.30
CA MET A 482 -4.17 -11.68 7.69
C MET A 482 -4.22 -12.88 8.63
N LEU A 483 -5.06 -12.83 9.67
CA LEU A 483 -5.24 -13.97 10.58
C LEU A 483 -5.77 -15.19 9.82
N ALA A 484 -6.72 -15.01 8.89
CA ALA A 484 -7.24 -16.11 8.11
C ALA A 484 -6.16 -16.78 7.24
N HIS A 485 -5.26 -15.98 6.66
CA HIS A 485 -4.13 -16.50 5.87
C HIS A 485 -3.08 -17.21 6.74
N PHE A 486 -2.82 -16.69 7.95
CA PHE A 486 -1.78 -17.19 8.86
C PHE A 486 -2.33 -17.91 10.10
N ASP A 487 -3.55 -18.45 10.03
CA ASP A 487 -4.19 -19.12 11.17
C ASP A 487 -3.38 -20.34 11.62
N ASN A 488 -2.98 -21.17 10.67
CA ASN A 488 -2.16 -22.34 10.97
C ASN A 488 -0.79 -21.95 11.54
N TRP A 489 -0.17 -20.89 11.00
CA TRP A 489 1.10 -20.36 11.51
C TRP A 489 0.99 -19.93 12.99
N GLN A 490 -0.11 -19.28 13.37
CA GLN A 490 -0.36 -18.92 14.77
C GLN A 490 -0.68 -20.14 15.65
N ARG A 491 -1.46 -21.11 15.15
CA ARG A 491 -1.82 -22.35 15.89
C ARG A 491 -0.62 -23.22 16.19
N GLU A 492 0.33 -23.31 15.26
CA GLU A 492 1.59 -24.03 15.44
C GLU A 492 2.57 -23.29 16.37
N GLY A 493 2.21 -22.10 16.85
CA GLY A 493 3.05 -21.28 17.72
C GLY A 493 4.26 -20.69 17.02
N LEU A 494 4.26 -20.64 15.68
CA LEU A 494 5.32 -20.02 14.89
C LEU A 494 5.33 -18.48 15.04
N ASP A 495 4.21 -17.90 15.50
CA ASP A 495 4.13 -16.49 15.91
C ASP A 495 5.10 -16.13 17.05
N ASN A 496 5.50 -17.09 17.88
CA ASN A 496 6.43 -16.86 19.00
C ASN A 496 7.88 -16.59 18.57
N VAL A 497 8.24 -16.95 17.34
CA VAL A 497 9.59 -16.74 16.80
C VAL A 497 9.65 -15.60 15.79
N TYR A 498 8.51 -14.93 15.55
CA TYR A 498 8.42 -13.71 14.76
C TYR A 498 9.30 -12.60 15.37
N GLU A 499 10.08 -11.92 14.56
CA GLU A 499 11.12 -10.99 14.98
C GLU A 499 10.60 -9.70 15.65
N ALA A 500 9.32 -9.35 15.43
CA ALA A 500 8.69 -8.16 16.01
C ALA A 500 7.45 -8.56 16.83
N GLN A 501 7.71 -9.05 18.05
CA GLN A 501 6.68 -9.64 18.92
C GLN A 501 5.55 -8.68 19.33
N ASP A 502 5.76 -7.37 19.17
CA ASP A 502 4.81 -6.28 19.45
C ASP A 502 3.94 -5.87 18.24
N GLN A 503 4.11 -6.52 17.08
CA GLN A 503 3.35 -6.26 15.83
C GLN A 503 2.31 -7.37 15.57
N TRP A 504 2.39 -8.06 14.41
CA TRP A 504 1.44 -9.09 13.99
C TRP A 504 1.05 -10.09 15.08
N PRO A 505 1.96 -10.64 15.92
CA PRO A 505 1.54 -11.58 16.95
C PRO A 505 0.45 -11.02 17.87
N VAL A 506 0.55 -9.75 18.27
CA VAL A 506 -0.44 -9.07 19.13
C VAL A 506 -1.75 -8.83 18.37
N GLU A 507 -1.64 -8.27 17.18
CA GLU A 507 -2.79 -7.87 16.37
C GLU A 507 -3.62 -9.08 15.94
N LEU A 508 -2.98 -10.16 15.48
CA LEU A 508 -3.66 -11.36 15.03
C LEU A 508 -4.30 -12.14 16.19
N ARG A 509 -3.71 -12.10 17.39
CA ARG A 509 -4.37 -12.65 18.59
C ARG A 509 -5.66 -11.91 18.90
N ARG A 510 -5.63 -10.57 18.86
CA ARG A 510 -6.84 -9.75 19.03
C ARG A 510 -7.85 -9.98 17.91
N ALA A 511 -7.42 -10.15 16.67
CA ALA A 511 -8.28 -10.35 15.50
C ALA A 511 -9.15 -11.61 15.64
N ARG A 512 -8.67 -12.63 16.37
CA ARG A 512 -9.42 -13.85 16.69
C ARG A 512 -10.74 -13.59 17.42
N LEU A 513 -10.83 -12.45 18.12
CA LEU A 513 -12.01 -12.02 18.85
C LEU A 513 -13.00 -11.21 18.00
N ILE A 514 -12.75 -11.05 16.70
CA ILE A 514 -13.65 -10.37 15.76
C ILE A 514 -14.65 -11.38 15.20
N PRO A 515 -15.94 -11.31 15.58
CA PRO A 515 -16.94 -12.21 15.02
C PRO A 515 -17.22 -11.88 13.55
N ALA A 516 -17.63 -12.88 12.76
CA ALA A 516 -18.00 -12.69 11.36
C ALA A 516 -19.06 -11.59 11.15
N VAL A 517 -19.97 -11.41 12.12
CA VAL A 517 -20.97 -10.34 12.10
C VAL A 517 -20.30 -8.96 12.07
N GLU A 518 -19.24 -8.75 12.86
CA GLU A 518 -18.55 -7.45 12.92
C GLU A 518 -17.67 -7.19 11.71
N TYR A 519 -17.03 -8.24 11.18
CA TYR A 519 -16.35 -8.13 9.89
C TYR A 519 -17.32 -7.70 8.80
N LEU A 520 -18.53 -8.29 8.74
CA LEU A 520 -19.56 -7.88 7.79
C LEU A 520 -20.01 -6.42 8.01
N GLN A 521 -20.13 -5.94 9.25
CA GLN A 521 -20.44 -4.53 9.50
C GLN A 521 -19.32 -3.60 9.02
N ALA A 522 -18.05 -3.96 9.22
CA ALA A 522 -16.92 -3.21 8.68
C ALA A 522 -16.98 -3.15 7.15
N GLN A 523 -17.28 -4.25 6.46
CA GLN A 523 -17.42 -4.24 4.99
C GLN A 523 -18.61 -3.40 4.50
N ARG A 524 -19.71 -3.35 5.25
CA ARG A 524 -20.82 -2.42 4.97
C ARG A 524 -20.42 -0.96 5.18
N ALA A 525 -19.67 -0.67 6.25
CA ALA A 525 -19.13 0.67 6.52
C ALA A 525 -18.16 1.11 5.41
N ARG A 526 -17.32 0.20 4.91
CA ARG A 526 -16.48 0.40 3.72
C ARG A 526 -17.33 0.77 2.49
N GLY A 527 -18.43 0.04 2.24
CA GLY A 527 -19.35 0.34 1.14
C GLY A 527 -19.98 1.73 1.23
N LYS A 528 -20.35 2.16 2.45
CA LYS A 528 -20.81 3.53 2.71
C LYS A 528 -19.72 4.57 2.47
N LEU A 529 -18.50 4.35 2.98
CA LEU A 529 -17.34 5.22 2.75
C LEU A 529 -17.09 5.44 1.25
N ILE A 530 -17.04 4.36 0.46
CA ILE A 530 -16.79 4.43 -0.98
C ILE A 530 -17.82 5.30 -1.69
N ARG A 531 -19.10 5.13 -1.36
CA ARG A 531 -20.19 5.94 -1.94
C ARG A 531 -20.05 7.41 -1.59
N GLU A 532 -19.80 7.74 -0.33
CA GLU A 532 -19.66 9.14 0.09
C GLU A 532 -18.41 9.79 -0.49
N VAL A 533 -17.28 9.07 -0.56
CA VAL A 533 -16.06 9.56 -1.22
C VAL A 533 -16.32 9.81 -2.71
N LYS A 534 -17.00 8.89 -3.39
CA LYS A 534 -17.40 9.06 -4.80
C LYS A 534 -18.30 10.29 -4.98
N GLU A 535 -19.30 10.48 -4.13
CA GLU A 535 -20.22 11.63 -4.17
C GLU A 535 -19.52 12.96 -3.85
N SER A 536 -18.48 12.93 -3.00
CA SER A 536 -17.70 14.11 -2.64
C SER A 536 -16.62 14.47 -3.67
N PHE A 537 -16.29 13.59 -4.62
CA PHE A 537 -15.23 13.82 -5.59
C PHE A 537 -15.74 14.72 -6.74
N THR A 538 -15.46 16.02 -6.65
CA THR A 538 -15.93 17.05 -7.60
C THR A 538 -14.82 17.63 -8.50
N VAL A 539 -13.62 17.06 -8.40
CA VAL A 539 -12.39 17.46 -9.10
C VAL A 539 -11.81 16.25 -9.84
N ASP A 540 -10.90 16.45 -10.79
CA ASP A 540 -10.31 15.36 -11.56
C ASP A 540 -9.23 14.60 -10.77
N ALA A 541 -8.58 15.30 -9.84
CA ALA A 541 -7.58 14.79 -8.91
C ALA A 541 -7.47 15.73 -7.71
N PHE A 542 -6.78 15.32 -6.64
CA PHE A 542 -6.38 16.22 -5.56
C PHE A 542 -4.95 15.99 -5.06
N ILE A 543 -4.35 17.04 -4.51
CA ILE A 543 -3.03 17.03 -3.89
C ILE A 543 -3.19 16.98 -2.36
N GLY A 544 -2.42 16.13 -1.70
CA GLY A 544 -2.41 16.02 -0.23
C GLY A 544 -1.20 15.26 0.27
N ASN A 545 -1.06 15.14 1.59
CA ASN A 545 0.05 14.40 2.19
C ASN A 545 -0.06 12.88 1.87
N ALA A 546 1.00 12.30 1.29
CA ALA A 546 1.07 10.87 0.97
C ALA A 546 1.21 9.95 2.21
N THR A 547 1.52 10.52 3.37
CA THR A 547 1.74 9.81 4.64
C THR A 547 0.76 10.24 5.73
N ASP A 548 -0.33 10.93 5.38
CA ASP A 548 -1.44 11.16 6.30
C ASP A 548 -2.20 9.85 6.51
N TRP A 549 -2.25 9.36 7.75
CA TRP A 549 -2.68 8.00 8.02
C TRP A 549 -4.16 7.73 7.67
N GLU A 550 -5.07 8.65 7.99
CA GLU A 550 -6.48 8.51 7.64
C GLU A 550 -6.67 8.57 6.12
N LEU A 551 -5.97 9.45 5.42
CA LEU A 551 -6.01 9.53 3.95
C LEU A 551 -5.42 8.28 3.29
N VAL A 552 -4.35 7.71 3.85
CA VAL A 552 -3.78 6.44 3.38
C VAL A 552 -4.79 5.30 3.57
N CYS A 553 -5.46 5.22 4.72
CA CYS A 553 -6.50 4.23 4.96
C CYS A 553 -7.65 4.38 3.97
N LEU A 554 -8.11 5.61 3.77
CA LEU A 554 -9.17 5.94 2.81
C LEU A 554 -8.78 5.56 1.38
N GLY A 555 -7.57 5.92 0.94
CA GLY A 555 -7.05 5.59 -0.39
C GLY A 555 -7.03 4.10 -0.67
N ASN A 556 -6.71 3.29 0.34
CA ASN A 556 -6.67 1.83 0.22
C ASN A 556 -8.06 1.19 0.26
N LEU A 557 -8.93 1.62 1.17
CA LEU A 557 -10.31 1.12 1.25
C LEU A 557 -11.13 1.45 0.01
N VAL A 558 -10.93 2.63 -0.58
CA VAL A 558 -11.61 3.08 -1.81
C VAL A 558 -10.93 2.56 -3.08
N GLY A 559 -9.66 2.16 -3.01
CA GLY A 559 -8.90 1.65 -4.15
C GLY A 559 -8.44 2.73 -5.13
N MET A 560 -8.30 3.98 -4.66
CA MET A 560 -7.80 5.12 -5.45
C MET A 560 -6.33 4.97 -5.79
N PRO A 561 -5.84 5.42 -6.96
CA PRO A 561 -4.41 5.57 -7.21
C PRO A 561 -3.81 6.76 -6.43
N VAL A 562 -2.50 6.72 -6.18
CA VAL A 562 -1.71 7.88 -5.73
C VAL A 562 -0.30 7.83 -6.31
N ALA A 563 0.13 8.94 -6.91
CA ALA A 563 1.51 9.18 -7.29
C ALA A 563 2.21 9.97 -6.16
N VAL A 564 3.25 9.38 -5.57
CA VAL A 564 4.09 10.04 -4.55
C VAL A 564 5.26 10.70 -5.27
N VAL A 565 5.49 11.99 -5.02
CA VAL A 565 6.56 12.75 -5.67
C VAL A 565 7.42 13.51 -4.64
N PRO A 566 8.75 13.49 -4.78
CA PRO A 566 9.64 14.36 -4.01
C PRO A 566 9.44 15.83 -4.38
N THR A 567 9.33 16.68 -3.36
CA THR A 567 9.09 18.13 -3.50
C THR A 567 10.18 18.96 -2.82
N GLY A 568 11.17 18.32 -2.19
CA GLY A 568 12.30 19.01 -1.60
C GLY A 568 13.04 18.20 -0.56
N PHE A 569 14.04 18.85 0.05
CA PHE A 569 14.89 18.26 1.07
C PHE A 569 15.16 19.31 2.16
N LYS A 570 15.08 18.89 3.42
CA LYS A 570 15.44 19.69 4.60
C LYS A 570 16.74 19.16 5.20
N SER A 571 17.46 20.01 5.92
CA SER A 571 18.53 19.55 6.80
C SER A 571 17.98 18.59 7.85
N ILE A 572 18.78 17.61 8.25
CA ILE A 572 18.43 16.73 9.37
C ILE A 572 18.34 17.54 10.68
N GLU A 573 17.58 17.04 11.64
CA GLU A 573 17.59 17.56 13.00
C GLU A 573 18.98 17.32 13.63
N ASP A 574 19.49 18.31 14.36
CA ASP A 574 20.78 18.27 15.07
C ASP A 574 21.99 17.77 14.22
N PRO A 575 22.32 18.45 13.10
CA PRO A 575 23.41 18.02 12.25
C PRO A 575 24.76 18.06 13.00
N PRO A 576 25.69 17.13 12.70
CA PRO A 576 27.04 17.15 13.27
C PRO A 576 27.72 18.51 13.10
N LYS A 577 28.50 18.94 14.09
CA LYS A 577 29.23 20.23 14.06
C LYS A 577 30.18 20.35 12.85
N SER A 578 30.65 19.23 12.31
CA SER A 578 31.47 19.15 11.09
C SER A 578 30.70 19.38 9.79
N GLY A 579 29.36 19.55 9.85
CA GLY A 579 28.47 19.57 8.70
C GLY A 579 28.09 18.17 8.23
N THR A 580 27.03 18.07 7.43
CA THR A 580 26.58 16.80 6.82
C THR A 580 25.83 17.04 5.51
N ARG A 581 25.96 16.08 4.57
CA ARG A 581 25.14 16.01 3.36
C ARG A 581 23.82 15.29 3.56
N ARG A 582 23.60 14.68 4.73
CA ARG A 582 22.35 13.98 5.06
C ARG A 582 21.17 14.94 5.06
N ARG A 583 20.00 14.46 4.65
CA ARG A 583 18.78 15.27 4.49
C ARG A 583 17.55 14.48 4.91
N THR A 584 16.50 15.22 5.27
CA THR A 584 15.14 14.72 5.40
C THR A 584 14.37 15.06 4.13
N THR A 585 13.67 14.08 3.56
CA THR A 585 12.89 14.24 2.33
C THR A 585 11.57 14.98 2.61
N ILE A 586 11.13 15.78 1.65
CA ILE A 586 9.78 16.36 1.59
C ILE A 586 9.10 15.76 0.36
N THR A 587 7.86 15.32 0.52
CA THR A 587 7.08 14.70 -0.57
C THR A 587 5.62 15.09 -0.50
N THR A 588 4.92 14.94 -1.61
CA THR A 588 3.45 15.03 -1.65
C THR A 588 2.84 13.81 -2.35
N GLY A 589 1.52 13.64 -2.22
CA GLY A 589 0.72 12.68 -2.96
C GLY A 589 -0.26 13.37 -3.91
N ILE A 590 -0.32 12.88 -5.14
CA ILE A 590 -1.34 13.27 -6.13
C ILE A 590 -2.30 12.09 -6.28
N TYR A 591 -3.52 12.27 -5.81
CA TYR A 591 -4.57 11.25 -5.79
C TYR A 591 -5.57 11.52 -6.92
N ALA A 592 -6.05 10.46 -7.56
CA ALA A 592 -7.12 10.55 -8.55
C ALA A 592 -8.24 9.55 -8.19
N PRO A 593 -9.44 9.67 -8.80
CA PRO A 593 -10.44 8.62 -8.76
C PRO A 593 -9.87 7.26 -9.22
N PRO A 594 -10.42 6.13 -8.78
CA PRO A 594 -10.13 4.83 -9.40
C PRO A 594 -10.27 4.91 -10.93
N ASP A 595 -9.42 4.19 -11.64
CA ASP A 595 -9.29 4.18 -13.11
C ASP A 595 -8.63 5.42 -13.74
N HIS A 596 -8.27 6.42 -12.93
CA HIS A 596 -7.66 7.66 -13.41
C HIS A 596 -6.18 7.77 -13.02
N ASP A 597 -5.47 6.64 -12.98
CA ASP A 597 -4.01 6.56 -12.74
C ASP A 597 -3.23 7.50 -13.66
N HIS A 598 -3.68 7.62 -14.92
CA HIS A 598 -3.09 8.50 -15.93
C HIS A 598 -3.14 9.98 -15.56
N ILE A 599 -4.20 10.44 -14.87
CA ILE A 599 -4.31 11.83 -14.41
C ILE A 599 -3.27 12.11 -13.32
N ALA A 600 -3.16 11.22 -12.32
CA ALA A 600 -2.17 11.35 -11.26
C ALA A 600 -0.74 11.36 -11.83
N LEU A 601 -0.46 10.47 -12.79
CA LEU A 601 0.84 10.40 -13.48
C LEU A 601 1.11 11.66 -14.32
N ALA A 602 0.15 12.14 -15.11
CA ALA A 602 0.31 13.32 -15.96
C ALA A 602 0.62 14.58 -15.13
N LEU A 603 -0.08 14.77 -14.01
CA LEU A 603 0.19 15.87 -13.08
C LEU A 603 1.57 15.74 -12.43
N ALA A 604 1.96 14.53 -12.01
CA ALA A 604 3.29 14.27 -11.45
C ALA A 604 4.41 14.55 -12.49
N MET A 605 4.23 14.12 -13.74
CA MET A 605 5.14 14.41 -14.85
C MET A 605 5.23 15.91 -15.12
N ALA A 606 4.09 16.61 -15.13
CA ALA A 606 4.06 18.06 -15.32
C ALA A 606 4.85 18.79 -14.25
N TYR A 607 4.69 18.42 -12.97
CA TYR A 607 5.48 18.97 -11.87
C TYR A 607 6.98 18.67 -12.02
N GLN A 608 7.34 17.41 -12.33
CA GLN A 608 8.74 16.98 -12.48
C GLN A 608 9.42 17.53 -13.74
N SER A 609 8.67 17.96 -14.76
CA SER A 609 9.24 18.54 -15.98
C SER A 609 9.95 19.88 -15.77
N VAL A 610 9.66 20.58 -14.66
CA VAL A 610 10.22 21.91 -14.34
C VAL A 610 10.91 21.97 -12.98
N THR A 611 11.00 20.84 -12.27
CA THR A 611 11.69 20.70 -10.99
C THR A 611 12.77 19.63 -11.09
N ASP A 612 13.68 19.59 -10.12
CA ASP A 612 14.81 18.67 -10.11
C ASP A 612 14.94 17.86 -8.82
N HIS A 613 13.98 17.97 -7.88
CA HIS A 613 13.99 17.24 -6.61
C HIS A 613 14.18 15.73 -6.78
N HIS A 614 13.48 15.15 -7.75
CA HIS A 614 13.54 13.74 -8.11
C HIS A 614 14.87 13.31 -8.79
N LYS A 615 15.68 14.28 -9.24
CA LYS A 615 17.00 14.06 -9.84
C LYS A 615 18.13 14.12 -8.81
N GLN A 616 17.86 14.69 -7.62
CA GLN A 616 18.83 14.76 -6.53
C GLN A 616 19.24 13.35 -6.09
N ARG A 617 20.52 13.19 -5.72
CA ARG A 617 21.10 11.88 -5.36
C ARG A 617 21.42 11.84 -3.86
N PRO A 618 21.05 10.77 -3.15
CA PRO A 618 21.39 10.64 -1.74
C PRO A 618 22.92 10.54 -1.54
N PRO A 619 23.47 11.02 -0.41
CA PRO A 619 24.90 11.01 -0.13
C PRO A 619 25.38 9.62 0.34
N ILE A 620 25.07 8.57 -0.41
CA ILE A 620 25.40 7.17 -0.06
C ILE A 620 26.88 6.82 -0.17
N ASP A 621 27.72 7.73 -0.66
CA ASP A 621 29.18 7.61 -0.58
C ASP A 621 29.75 8.27 0.70
N ASP A 622 28.89 8.89 1.52
CA ASP A 622 29.20 9.57 2.78
C ASP A 622 28.86 8.69 4.00
N LEU A 623 29.20 7.40 3.93
CA LEU A 623 28.80 6.41 4.95
C LEU A 623 29.69 6.45 6.20
N GLY A 624 30.63 7.40 6.29
CA GLY A 624 31.69 7.43 7.32
C GLY A 624 32.85 6.51 6.94
N SER A 625 34.01 6.69 7.58
CA SER A 625 35.16 5.82 7.36
C SER A 625 34.81 4.38 7.75
N ASP A 626 34.93 3.46 6.81
CA ASP A 626 34.89 2.01 7.00
C ASP A 626 35.84 1.56 8.14
N ASN A 627 35.38 1.57 9.39
CA ASN A 627 36.14 0.99 10.51
C ASN A 627 35.29 0.28 11.58
N ASP A 628 33.96 0.20 11.46
CA ASP A 628 33.12 -0.56 12.41
C ASP A 628 32.00 -1.33 11.69
N VAL A 629 32.37 -2.29 10.83
CA VAL A 629 31.51 -3.43 10.44
C VAL A 629 32.25 -4.72 10.71
#